data_AF-A0A819W1R7-F1
#
_entry.id   AF-A0A819W1R7-F1
#
_cell.length_a   1.000
_cell.length_b   1.000
_cell.length_c   1.000
_cell.angle_alpha   90.00
_cell.angle_beta   90.00
_cell.angle_gamma   90.00
#
_symmetry.space_group_name_H-M   'P 1'
#
loop_
_entity.id
_entity.type
_entity.pdbx_description
1 polymer ?
#
loop_
_entity_poly.entity_id
_entity_poly.type
_entity_poly.pdbx_seq_one_letter_code
_entity_poly.pdbx_strand_id
1 'polypeptide(L)'
;MQPRGAPSNFGGLKEEPLRASWPAMLVDPSCYLYSTIGVASAHFEKQPPNNLRKSNFFHFTVALYDRSGKPIEIERTAFVGFVEKEMVRI
;
A
#
# COMPACT_ATOMS: atom_id res chain seq x y z
N MET A 1 4.78 45.65 -39.74
CA MET A 1 3.80 44.55 -39.64
C MET A 1 4.43 43.29 -40.24
N GLN A 2 4.65 42.27 -39.41
CA GLN A 2 5.07 40.91 -39.76
C GLN A 2 4.18 39.94 -38.96
N PRO A 3 3.78 38.78 -39.50
CA PRO A 3 2.88 37.87 -38.80
C PRO A 3 3.66 37.08 -37.74
N ARG A 4 3.10 37.00 -36.52
CA ARG A 4 3.63 36.14 -35.46
C ARG A 4 3.35 34.68 -35.82
N GLY A 5 4.40 33.92 -36.12
CA GLY A 5 4.36 32.45 -36.15
C GLY A 5 4.12 31.90 -34.75
N ALA A 6 3.37 30.79 -34.67
CA ALA A 6 3.14 30.06 -33.43
C ALA A 6 4.40 29.30 -33.00
N PRO A 7 4.85 29.40 -31.74
CA PRO A 7 5.79 28.43 -31.21
C PRO A 7 5.03 27.18 -30.77
N SER A 8 5.23 26.10 -31.51
CA SER A 8 5.09 24.73 -31.03
C SER A 8 6.07 24.53 -29.88
N ASN A 9 5.57 24.24 -28.68
CA ASN A 9 6.38 23.58 -27.66
C ASN A 9 5.48 22.61 -26.89
N PHE A 10 5.33 21.41 -27.47
CA PHE A 10 5.08 20.19 -26.71
C PHE A 10 6.27 20.02 -25.76
N GLY A 11 6.14 20.54 -24.54
CA GLY A 11 7.20 20.55 -23.55
C GLY A 11 6.68 20.18 -22.17
N GLY A 12 6.84 18.90 -21.84
CA GLY A 12 6.97 18.42 -20.46
C GLY A 12 5.70 18.46 -19.62
N LEU A 13 4.87 17.42 -19.71
CA LEU A 13 4.23 16.91 -18.50
C LEU A 13 5.37 16.50 -17.58
N LYS A 14 5.66 17.34 -16.58
CA LYS A 14 6.59 17.01 -15.51
C LYS A 14 6.00 15.80 -14.81
N GLU A 15 6.44 14.61 -15.22
CA GLU A 15 6.21 13.37 -14.48
C GLU A 15 6.92 13.53 -13.15
N GLU A 16 6.18 14.03 -12.17
CA GLU A 16 6.59 13.95 -10.78
C GLU A 16 6.49 12.47 -10.42
N PRO A 17 7.59 11.80 -10.04
CA PRO A 17 7.45 10.46 -9.51
C PRO A 17 6.59 10.63 -8.27
N LEU A 18 5.42 9.99 -8.26
CA LEU A 18 4.63 9.79 -7.06
C LEU A 18 5.46 8.90 -6.12
N ARG A 19 6.56 9.43 -5.58
CA ARG A 19 7.06 9.03 -4.30
C ARG A 19 5.93 9.40 -3.38
N ALA A 20 5.08 8.43 -3.06
CA ALA A 20 4.20 8.50 -1.91
C ALA A 20 5.13 8.87 -0.74
N SER A 21 5.21 10.16 -0.45
CA SER A 21 6.01 10.68 0.64
C SER A 21 5.19 10.40 1.88
N TRP A 22 5.28 9.16 2.36
CA TRP A 22 4.82 8.81 3.69
C TRP A 22 5.42 9.84 4.65
N PRO A 23 4.63 10.45 5.56
CA PRO A 23 5.15 11.50 6.43
C PRO A 23 6.36 10.98 7.21
N ALA A 24 7.37 11.85 7.39
CA ALA A 24 8.68 11.54 7.97
C ALA A 24 8.67 10.98 9.42
N MET A 25 7.48 10.77 10.01
CA MET A 25 7.29 10.12 11.30
C MET A 25 6.88 8.63 11.18
N LEU A 26 6.81 8.08 9.96
CA LEU A 26 6.70 6.63 9.78
C LEU A 26 8.06 6.00 10.16
N VAL A 27 8.12 5.40 11.34
CA VAL A 27 9.27 4.59 11.76
C VAL A 27 9.40 3.42 10.77
N ASP A 28 10.60 3.24 10.20
CA ASP A 28 10.93 2.11 9.33
C ASP A 28 10.55 0.79 10.03
N PRO A 29 9.78 -0.11 9.40
CA PRO A 29 9.45 -1.41 9.97
C PRO A 29 10.65 -2.19 10.52
N SER A 30 11.82 -2.01 9.91
CA SER A 30 13.09 -2.64 10.31
C SER A 30 13.56 -2.20 11.70
N CYS A 31 13.20 -0.99 12.14
CA CYS A 31 13.48 -0.51 13.50
C CYS A 31 12.66 -1.25 14.57
N TYR A 32 11.58 -1.96 14.20
CA TYR A 32 10.79 -2.75 15.13
C TYR A 32 11.40 -4.10 15.49
N LEU A 33 12.41 -4.60 14.76
CA LEU A 33 13.03 -5.90 15.04
C LEU A 33 13.64 -5.97 16.46
N TYR A 34 14.04 -4.83 17.02
CA TYR A 34 14.57 -4.70 18.38
C TYR A 34 13.58 -4.06 19.37
N SER A 35 12.39 -3.67 18.92
CA SER A 35 11.36 -3.07 19.77
C SER A 35 10.19 -4.04 19.95
N THR A 36 9.47 -3.96 21.06
CA THR A 36 8.32 -4.82 21.33
C THR A 36 7.05 -4.43 20.56
N ILE A 37 7.13 -3.41 19.70
CA ILE A 37 6.00 -2.83 18.96
C ILE A 37 5.94 -3.51 17.59
N GLY A 38 4.79 -4.08 17.23
CA GLY A 38 4.58 -4.72 15.93
C GLY A 38 3.33 -5.60 15.93
N VAL A 39 2.89 -5.97 14.73
CA VAL A 39 1.76 -6.92 14.55
C VAL A 39 2.23 -8.30 14.98
N ALA A 40 1.52 -8.91 15.93
CA ALA A 40 1.80 -10.26 16.41
C ALA A 40 0.83 -11.29 15.85
N SER A 41 -0.44 -10.90 15.65
CA SER A 41 -1.46 -11.79 15.12
C SER A 41 -2.53 -11.04 14.34
N ALA A 42 -3.27 -11.79 13.52
CA ALA A 42 -4.37 -11.32 12.72
C ALA A 42 -5.55 -12.30 12.85
N HIS A 43 -6.77 -11.77 12.96
CA HIS A 43 -8.00 -12.57 13.14
C HIS A 43 -9.03 -12.22 12.08
N PHE A 44 -9.61 -13.22 11.42
CA PHE A 44 -10.71 -13.03 10.47
C PHE A 44 -12.01 -12.74 11.20
N GLU A 45 -12.40 -11.46 11.25
CA GLU A 45 -13.74 -11.08 11.69
C GLU A 45 -14.80 -11.57 10.70
N LYS A 46 -14.47 -11.51 9.40
CA LYS A 46 -15.27 -12.09 8.34
C LYS A 46 -14.41 -13.02 7.49
N GLN A 47 -14.75 -14.30 7.54
CA GLN A 47 -14.10 -15.34 6.76
C GLN A 47 -14.31 -15.11 5.25
N PRO A 48 -13.31 -15.43 4.41
CA PRO A 48 -13.51 -15.49 2.98
C PRO A 48 -14.50 -16.63 2.63
N PRO A 49 -15.24 -16.51 1.51
CA PRO A 49 -16.16 -17.56 1.08
C PRO A 49 -15.41 -18.84 0.68
N ASN A 50 -15.84 -19.98 1.23
CA ASN A 50 -15.22 -21.28 0.96
C ASN A 50 -15.38 -21.78 -0.49
N ASN A 51 -16.33 -21.22 -1.23
CA ASN A 51 -16.57 -21.56 -2.63
C ASN A 51 -16.68 -20.26 -3.44
N LEU A 52 -15.70 -20.03 -4.31
CA LEU A 52 -15.58 -18.80 -5.08
C LEU A 52 -15.38 -19.11 -6.57
N ARG A 53 -16.10 -18.36 -7.40
CA ARG A 53 -15.93 -18.38 -8.86
C ARG A 53 -14.82 -17.42 -9.27
N LYS A 54 -13.93 -17.86 -10.17
CA LYS A 54 -12.79 -17.05 -10.67
C LYS A 54 -13.18 -15.66 -11.23
N SER A 55 -14.37 -15.54 -11.83
CA SER A 55 -14.86 -14.27 -12.38
C SER A 55 -15.39 -13.28 -11.33
N ASN A 56 -15.50 -13.70 -10.07
CA ASN A 56 -16.11 -12.92 -9.02
C ASN A 56 -15.04 -12.32 -8.11
N PHE A 57 -15.27 -11.09 -7.67
CA PHE A 57 -14.56 -10.54 -6.53
C PHE A 57 -15.05 -11.18 -5.24
N PHE A 58 -14.15 -11.25 -4.26
CA PHE A 58 -14.47 -11.59 -2.88
C PHE A 58 -13.82 -10.58 -1.95
N HIS A 59 -14.28 -10.56 -0.69
CA HIS A 59 -13.75 -9.70 0.35
C HIS A 59 -13.73 -10.48 1.68
N PHE A 60 -12.84 -10.07 2.57
CA PHE A 60 -12.74 -10.56 3.93
C PHE A 60 -12.44 -9.37 4.85
N THR A 61 -12.63 -9.55 6.16
CA THR A 61 -12.32 -8.53 7.17
C THR A 61 -11.36 -9.13 8.19
N VAL A 62 -10.34 -8.37 8.56
CA VAL A 62 -9.30 -8.79 9.49
C VAL A 62 -9.07 -7.74 10.58
N ALA A 63 -8.94 -8.21 11.82
CA ALA A 63 -8.46 -7.43 12.95
C ALA A 63 -6.99 -7.79 13.23
N LEU A 64 -6.16 -6.78 13.53
CA LEU A 64 -4.74 -6.96 13.86
C LEU A 64 -4.53 -6.73 15.36
N TYR A 65 -3.65 -7.52 15.96
CA TYR A 65 -3.32 -7.40 17.38
C TYR A 65 -1.81 -7.32 17.59
N ASP A 66 -1.42 -6.58 18.63
CA ASP A 66 -0.04 -6.49 19.08
C ASP A 66 0.37 -7.73 19.90
N ARG A 67 1.61 -7.75 20.39
CA ARG A 67 2.16 -8.87 21.19
C ARG A 67 1.49 -9.04 22.55
N SER A 68 0.82 -8.01 23.06
CA SER A 68 0.04 -8.05 24.29
C SER A 68 -1.42 -8.44 24.06
N GLY A 69 -1.80 -8.70 22.80
CA GLY A 69 -3.17 -9.05 22.42
C GLY A 69 -4.11 -7.85 22.34
N LYS A 70 -3.59 -6.62 22.33
CA LYS A 70 -4.40 -5.41 22.15
C LYS A 70 -4.68 -5.17 20.66
N PRO A 71 -5.89 -4.73 20.28
CA PRO A 71 -6.18 -4.39 18.89
C PRO A 71 -5.34 -3.20 18.42
N ILE A 72 -4.86 -3.28 17.18
CA ILE A 72 -4.11 -2.24 16.51
C ILE A 72 -5.07 -1.40 15.66
N GLU A 73 -5.04 -0.09 15.85
CA GLU A 73 -5.80 0.85 15.03
C GLU A 73 -5.07 1.13 13.71
N ILE A 74 -5.81 1.09 12.59
CA ILE A 74 -5.27 1.33 11.26
C ILE A 74 -5.67 2.74 10.83
N GLU A 75 -4.69 3.64 10.67
CA GLU A 75 -4.97 5.02 10.24
C GLU A 75 -5.08 5.16 8.71
N ARG A 76 -4.26 4.43 7.96
CA ARG A 76 -4.16 4.55 6.49
C ARG A 76 -3.86 3.20 5.87
N THR A 77 -4.45 2.95 4.71
CA THR A 77 -4.18 1.79 3.87
C THR A 77 -3.89 2.24 2.45
N ALA A 78 -3.02 1.51 1.76
CA ALA A 78 -2.71 1.75 0.37
C ALA A 78 -2.40 0.42 -0.32
N PHE A 79 -2.92 0.23 -1.53
CA PHE A 79 -2.46 -0.83 -2.41
C PHE A 79 -1.14 -0.40 -3.04
N VAL A 80 -0.08 -1.19 -2.83
CA VAL A 80 1.27 -0.85 -3.32
C VAL A 80 1.55 -1.50 -4.67
N GLY A 81 1.13 -2.75 -4.88
CA GLY A 81 1.39 -3.48 -6.12
C GLY A 81 1.12 -4.98 -5.97
N PHE A 82 1.35 -5.72 -7.04
CA PHE A 82 1.25 -7.18 -7.06
C PHE A 82 2.61 -7.82 -6.76
N VAL A 83 2.59 -9.00 -6.12
CA VAL A 83 3.78 -9.85 -6.01
C VAL A 83 3.93 -10.60 -7.33
N GLU A 84 4.93 -10.23 -8.12
CA GLU A 84 5.20 -10.85 -9.41
C GLU A 84 6.69 -11.16 -9.56
N LYS A 85 6.99 -12.27 -10.26
CA LYS A 85 8.33 -12.68 -10.71
C LYS A 85 9.37 -12.74 -9.58
N GLU A 86 10.14 -11.66 -9.35
CA GLU A 86 11.30 -11.58 -8.46
C GLU A 86 10.94 -11.35 -6.97
N MET A 87 9.69 -10.99 -6.67
CA MET A 87 9.21 -10.81 -5.29
C MET A 87 8.68 -12.10 -4.65
N VAL A 88 8.64 -13.21 -5.38
CA VAL A 88 8.28 -14.51 -4.81
C VAL A 88 9.46 -15.03 -4.01
N ARG A 89 9.50 -14.71 -2.71
CA ARG A 89 10.36 -15.42 -1.76
C ARG A 89 9.54 -16.59 -1.20
N ILE A 90 9.87 -17.79 -1.66
CA ILE A 90 9.46 -19.05 -1.04
C ILE A 90 10.37 -19.30 0.16
#